data_AF-A0A830BTT8-F1
#
_entry.id   AF-A0A830BTT8-F1
#
_cell.length_a   1.000
_cell.length_b   1.000
_cell.length_c   1.000
_cell.angle_alpha   90.00
_cell.angle_beta   90.00
_cell.angle_gamma   90.00
#
_symmetry.space_group_name_H-M   'P 1'
#
loop_
_entity.id
_entity.type
_entity.pdbx_description
1 polymer ?
#
loop_
_entity_poly.entity_id
_entity_poly.type
_entity_poly.pdbx_seq_one_letter_code
_entity_poly.pdbx_strand_id
1 'polypeptide(L)'
;MSPLTLVKRIQNINKKEASLGISEDASWHAKYKDSAYVYVGGIPFDLTEGDLLVVFAQYGEIVDVNLVRDKGTGKSKGFAFVSYEDQRSTNLVVENLNGAQILGRTIRVDHVSKYKKLEEEDEETTQKKREE
;
A
#
# COMPACT_ATOMS: atom_id res chain seq x y z
N MET A 1 18.98 4.51 -0.34
CA MET A 1 18.73 3.08 -0.67
C MET A 1 17.73 3.05 -1.83
N SER A 2 17.93 2.22 -2.86
CA SER A 2 17.03 2.23 -4.03
C SER A 2 15.69 1.53 -3.73
N PRO A 3 14.59 1.86 -4.44
CA PRO A 3 13.31 1.15 -4.29
C PRO A 3 13.42 -0.37 -4.48
N LEU A 4 14.21 -0.82 -5.46
CA LEU A 4 14.45 -2.25 -5.72
C LEU A 4 15.26 -2.93 -4.61
N THR A 5 16.14 -2.19 -3.93
CA THR A 5 16.85 -2.71 -2.76
C THR A 5 15.88 -3.01 -1.61
N LEU A 6 14.83 -2.20 -1.42
CA LEU A 6 13.82 -2.42 -0.40
C LEU A 6 12.93 -3.63 -0.73
N VAL A 7 12.54 -3.79 -1.99
CA VAL A 7 11.83 -5.00 -2.47
C VAL A 7 12.64 -6.26 -2.13
N LYS A 8 13.91 -6.30 -2.55
CA LYS A 8 14.80 -7.44 -2.28
C LYS A 8 14.97 -7.71 -0.79
N ARG A 9 15.05 -6.67 0.03
CA ARG A 9 15.16 -6.80 1.49
C ARG A 9 13.97 -7.55 2.08
N ILE A 10 12.75 -7.13 1.74
CA ILE A 10 11.52 -7.78 2.24
C ILE A 10 11.44 -9.23 1.74
N GLN A 11 11.71 -9.48 0.45
CA GLN A 11 11.72 -10.84 -0.10
C GLN A 11 12.73 -11.74 0.63
N ASN A 12 13.90 -11.22 1.02
CA ASN A 12 14.89 -11.99 1.78
C ASN A 12 14.43 -12.28 3.22
N ILE A 13 13.73 -11.34 3.86
CA ILE A 13 13.14 -11.54 5.19
C ILE A 13 12.08 -12.64 5.12
N ASN A 14 11.13 -12.56 4.19
CA ASN A 14 10.06 -13.54 4.03
C ASN A 14 10.61 -14.94 3.72
N LYS A 15 11.61 -15.04 2.83
CA LYS A 15 12.30 -16.32 2.55
C LYS A 15 12.96 -16.91 3.79
N LYS A 16 13.58 -16.06 4.62
CA LYS A 16 14.24 -16.50 5.85
C LYS A 16 13.20 -17.00 6.86
N GLU A 17 12.11 -16.28 7.08
CA GLU A 17 11.03 -16.71 7.98
C GLU A 17 10.39 -18.02 7.54
N ALA A 18 10.11 -18.17 6.24
CA ALA A 18 9.59 -19.40 5.67
C ALA A 18 10.57 -20.58 5.88
N SER A 19 11.87 -20.37 5.67
CA SER A 19 12.89 -21.41 5.88
C SER A 19 13.04 -21.84 7.34
N LEU A 20 12.74 -20.95 8.27
CA LEU A 20 12.83 -21.19 9.71
C LEU A 20 11.50 -21.67 10.32
N GLY A 21 10.42 -21.73 9.53
CA GLY A 21 9.09 -22.12 10.01
C GLY A 21 8.55 -21.17 11.08
N ILE A 22 8.84 -19.87 10.96
CA ILE A 22 8.36 -18.86 11.91
C ILE A 22 6.83 -18.75 11.80
N SER A 23 6.13 -18.77 12.93
CA SER A 23 4.69 -18.59 12.99
C SER A 23 4.28 -17.14 12.71
N GLU A 24 3.03 -16.92 12.32
CA GLU A 24 2.49 -15.58 12.01
C GLU A 24 2.68 -14.58 13.17
N ASP A 25 2.46 -15.03 14.42
CA ASP A 25 2.63 -14.19 15.62
C ASP A 25 4.07 -13.76 15.90
N ALA A 26 5.05 -14.56 15.44
CA ALA A 26 6.48 -14.32 15.62
C ALA A 26 7.13 -13.68 14.38
N SER A 27 6.38 -13.53 13.29
CA SER A 27 6.83 -12.89 12.05
C SER A 27 7.04 -11.40 12.25
N TRP A 28 7.93 -10.80 11.44
CA TRP A 28 8.07 -9.35 11.34
C TRP A 28 6.76 -8.62 11.02
N HIS A 29 5.80 -9.31 10.40
CA HIS A 29 4.45 -8.83 10.14
C HIS A 29 3.69 -8.45 11.42
N ALA A 30 3.91 -9.15 12.53
CA ALA A 30 3.22 -8.92 13.80
C ALA A 30 3.43 -7.49 14.36
N LYS A 31 4.52 -6.81 13.97
CA LYS A 31 4.77 -5.41 14.30
C LYS A 31 3.70 -4.46 13.75
N TYR A 32 3.00 -4.86 12.69
CA TYR A 32 2.03 -4.03 11.96
C TYR A 32 0.59 -4.45 12.19
N LYS A 33 0.33 -5.34 13.15
CA LYS A 33 -1.00 -5.88 13.47
C LYS A 33 -2.08 -4.82 13.75
N ASP A 34 -1.67 -3.64 14.18
CA ASP A 34 -2.56 -2.52 14.51
C ASP A 34 -2.74 -1.55 13.34
N SER A 35 -2.35 -1.94 12.12
CA SER A 35 -2.49 -1.13 10.91
C SER A 35 -3.09 -1.92 9.75
N ALA A 36 -4.26 -1.47 9.31
CA ALA A 36 -4.95 -2.02 8.15
C ALA A 36 -4.33 -1.62 6.81
N TYR A 37 -3.36 -0.68 6.78
CA TYR A 37 -2.86 -0.09 5.53
C TYR A 37 -1.51 -0.66 5.08
N VAL A 38 -1.44 -0.92 3.78
CA VAL A 38 -0.19 -1.19 3.05
C VAL A 38 0.15 -0.04 2.12
N TYR A 39 1.45 0.20 1.95
CA TYR A 39 1.98 1.06 0.92
C TYR A 39 2.16 0.26 -0.37
N VAL A 40 1.75 0.84 -1.50
CA VAL A 40 1.96 0.30 -2.84
C VAL A 40 2.68 1.35 -3.66
N GLY A 41 3.88 1.07 -4.15
CA GLY A 41 4.69 2.01 -4.94
C GLY A 41 5.16 1.41 -6.25
N GLY A 42 5.55 2.27 -7.20
CA GLY A 42 5.98 1.83 -8.53
C GLY A 42 4.81 1.57 -9.48
N ILE A 43 3.62 2.07 -9.13
CA ILE A 43 2.39 1.94 -9.92
C ILE A 43 2.57 2.70 -11.25
N PRO A 44 2.21 2.11 -12.39
CA PRO A 44 2.09 2.83 -13.66
C PRO A 44 1.17 4.05 -13.53
N PHE A 45 1.55 5.17 -14.14
CA PHE A 45 0.87 6.46 -13.91
C PHE A 45 -0.51 6.57 -14.56
N ASP A 46 -0.79 5.66 -15.48
CA ASP A 46 -2.04 5.46 -16.21
C ASP A 46 -3.08 4.63 -15.44
N LEU A 47 -2.67 3.93 -14.36
CA LEU A 47 -3.61 3.17 -13.53
C LEU A 47 -4.39 4.07 -12.58
N THR A 48 -5.64 3.68 -12.37
CA THR A 48 -6.61 4.32 -11.48
C THR A 48 -6.80 3.52 -10.20
N GLU A 49 -7.51 4.12 -9.24
CA GLU A 49 -7.99 3.50 -8.01
C GLU A 49 -8.82 2.24 -8.31
N GLY A 50 -9.63 2.26 -9.37
CA GLY A 50 -10.42 1.10 -9.80
C GLY A 50 -9.56 -0.06 -10.31
N ASP A 51 -8.49 0.24 -11.06
CA ASP A 51 -7.55 -0.79 -11.51
C ASP A 51 -6.80 -1.42 -10.33
N LEU A 52 -6.43 -0.60 -9.34
CA LEU A 52 -5.83 -1.10 -8.10
C LEU A 52 -6.81 -1.99 -7.34
N LEU A 53 -8.09 -1.60 -7.24
CA LEU A 53 -9.08 -2.43 -6.58
C LEU A 53 -9.17 -3.82 -7.23
N VAL A 54 -9.19 -3.89 -8.57
CA VAL A 54 -9.22 -5.16 -9.31
C VAL A 54 -8.00 -6.04 -9.01
N VAL A 55 -6.80 -5.47 -8.99
CA VAL A 55 -5.55 -6.23 -8.76
C VAL A 55 -5.45 -6.73 -7.31
N PHE A 56 -5.88 -5.92 -6.35
CA PHE A 56 -5.64 -6.13 -4.92
C PHE A 56 -6.77 -6.92 -4.24
N ALA A 57 -8.02 -6.88 -4.77
CA ALA A 57 -9.19 -7.52 -4.15
C ALA A 57 -9.08 -9.04 -4.02
N GLN A 58 -8.20 -9.70 -4.79
CA GLN A 58 -7.98 -11.15 -4.68
C GLN A 58 -7.41 -11.59 -3.32
N TYR A 59 -6.84 -10.67 -2.53
CA TYR A 59 -6.23 -10.96 -1.24
C TYR A 59 -7.14 -10.68 -0.04
N GLY A 60 -8.31 -10.08 -0.26
CA GLY A 60 -9.30 -9.79 0.78
C GLY A 60 -10.16 -8.57 0.46
N GLU A 61 -11.14 -8.30 1.32
CA GLU A 61 -12.03 -7.15 1.20
C GLU A 61 -11.26 -5.84 1.42
N ILE A 62 -11.30 -4.95 0.43
CA ILE A 62 -10.65 -3.65 0.45
C ILE A 62 -11.60 -2.63 1.04
N VAL A 63 -11.16 -1.92 2.09
CA VAL A 63 -11.96 -0.90 2.78
C VAL A 63 -11.69 0.50 2.21
N ASP A 64 -10.44 0.80 1.86
CA ASP A 64 -10.05 2.08 1.29
C ASP A 64 -8.90 1.92 0.30
N VAL A 65 -8.96 2.69 -0.79
CA VAL A 65 -7.84 2.90 -1.72
C VAL A 65 -7.60 4.40 -1.82
N ASN A 66 -6.38 4.82 -1.53
CA ASN A 66 -5.92 6.19 -1.77
C ASN A 66 -4.74 6.20 -2.74
N LEU A 67 -5.01 6.42 -4.02
CA LEU A 67 -3.97 6.69 -5.02
C LEU A 67 -3.55 8.15 -4.91
N VAL A 68 -2.29 8.37 -4.51
CA VAL A 68 -1.83 9.72 -4.22
C VAL A 68 -1.55 10.46 -5.52
N ARG A 69 -2.16 11.63 -5.65
CA ARG A 69 -2.05 12.51 -6.81
C ARG A 69 -1.31 13.80 -6.46
N ASP A 70 -0.81 14.45 -7.49
CA ASP A 70 -0.29 15.81 -7.40
C ASP A 70 -1.45 16.81 -7.38
N LYS A 71 -1.47 17.70 -6.38
CA LYS A 71 -2.60 18.63 -6.17
C LYS A 71 -2.75 19.67 -7.29
N GLY A 72 -1.67 20.03 -7.97
CA GLY A 72 -1.72 21.02 -9.05
C GLY A 72 -2.14 20.42 -10.38
N THR A 73 -1.70 19.19 -10.67
CA THR A 73 -1.90 18.56 -11.98
C THR A 73 -2.95 17.45 -11.99
N GLY A 74 -3.38 16.95 -10.82
CA GLY A 74 -4.28 15.79 -10.68
C GLY A 74 -3.65 14.44 -11.06
N LYS A 75 -2.38 14.44 -11.50
CA LYS A 75 -1.71 13.24 -12.00
C LYS A 75 -1.27 12.35 -10.84
N SER A 76 -1.35 11.04 -11.05
CA SER A 76 -0.84 10.04 -10.10
C SER A 76 0.64 10.27 -9.79
N LYS A 77 1.02 10.09 -8.53
CA LYS A 77 2.43 10.07 -8.10
C LYS A 77 3.05 8.67 -8.18
N GLY A 78 2.30 7.68 -8.67
CA GLY A 78 2.77 6.30 -8.86
C GLY A 78 2.87 5.50 -7.54
N PHE A 79 2.13 5.92 -6.52
CA PHE A 79 1.99 5.17 -5.27
C PHE A 79 0.62 5.38 -4.65
N ALA A 80 0.16 4.38 -3.90
CA ALA A 80 -1.12 4.35 -3.23
C ALA A 80 -0.98 3.77 -1.82
N PHE A 81 -2.02 3.99 -1.01
CA PHE A 81 -2.25 3.24 0.21
C PHE A 81 -3.53 2.45 0.05
N VAL A 82 -3.49 1.17 0.43
CA VAL A 82 -4.64 0.27 0.34
C VAL A 82 -4.89 -0.27 1.74
N SER A 83 -6.12 -0.20 2.22
CA SER A 83 -6.52 -0.86 3.46
C SER A 83 -7.43 -2.04 3.21
N TYR A 84 -7.30 -3.04 4.09
CA TYR A 84 -8.15 -4.22 4.10
C TYR A 84 -8.92 -4.30 5.40
N GLU A 85 -10.01 -5.07 5.38
CA GLU A 85 -10.79 -5.38 6.57
C GLU A 85 -10.00 -6.26 7.56
N ASP A 86 -9.15 -7.16 7.05
CA ASP A 86 -8.37 -8.12 7.83
C ASP A 86 -6.86 -7.89 7.70
N GLN A 87 -6.14 -7.97 8.83
CA GLN A 87 -4.67 -7.95 8.89
C GLN A 87 -4.05 -9.10 8.10
N ARG A 88 -4.72 -10.25 8.00
CA ARG A 88 -4.22 -11.36 7.19
C ARG A 88 -4.06 -10.97 5.72
N SER A 89 -4.98 -10.17 5.20
CA SER A 89 -4.95 -9.68 3.82
C SER A 89 -3.75 -8.76 3.57
N THR A 90 -3.39 -7.92 4.55
CA THR A 90 -2.20 -7.06 4.45
C THR A 90 -0.90 -7.89 4.46
N ASN A 91 -0.85 -8.96 5.25
CA ASN A 91 0.29 -9.89 5.24
C ASN A 91 0.42 -10.58 3.87
N LEU A 92 -0.67 -11.18 3.38
CA LEU A 92 -0.71 -11.88 2.10
C LEU A 92 -0.28 -10.97 0.94
N VAL A 93 -0.75 -9.73 0.91
CA VAL A 93 -0.42 -8.82 -0.20
C VAL A 93 1.05 -8.38 -0.17
N VAL A 94 1.62 -8.17 1.02
CA VAL A 94 3.05 -7.86 1.17
C VAL A 94 3.92 -9.06 0.79
N GLU A 95 3.49 -10.28 1.10
CA GLU A 95 4.22 -11.49 0.75
C GLU A 95 4.19 -11.79 -0.76
N ASN A 96 3.02 -11.63 -1.39
CA ASN A 96 2.79 -12.10 -2.75
C ASN A 96 2.99 -11.03 -3.83
N LEU A 97 2.66 -9.76 -3.56
CA LEU A 97 2.74 -8.69 -4.56
C LEU A 97 4.01 -7.84 -4.46
N ASN A 98 4.78 -7.92 -3.38
CA ASN A 98 6.02 -7.18 -3.29
C ASN A 98 7.08 -7.69 -4.29
N GLY A 99 7.39 -6.87 -5.29
CA GLY A 99 8.28 -7.21 -6.39
C GLY A 99 7.58 -7.80 -7.62
N ALA A 100 6.26 -7.88 -7.62
CA ALA A 100 5.48 -8.25 -8.81
C ALA A 100 5.63 -7.19 -9.91
N GLN A 101 5.32 -7.57 -11.16
CA GLN A 101 5.30 -6.64 -12.28
C GLN A 101 3.88 -6.32 -12.71
N ILE A 102 3.59 -5.03 -12.87
CA ILE A 102 2.34 -4.53 -13.44
C ILE A 102 2.70 -3.61 -14.60
N LEU A 103 2.22 -3.94 -15.80
CA LEU A 103 2.52 -3.22 -17.06
C LEU A 103 4.02 -2.94 -17.24
N GLY A 104 4.87 -3.93 -16.94
CA GLY A 104 6.33 -3.82 -17.07
C GLY A 104 7.04 -3.03 -15.97
N ARG A 105 6.33 -2.55 -14.93
CA ARG A 105 6.93 -1.89 -13.76
C ARG A 105 6.89 -2.80 -12.55
N THR A 106 8.02 -2.92 -11.86
CA THR A 106 8.09 -3.62 -10.57
C THR A 106 7.43 -2.77 -9.49
N ILE A 107 6.40 -3.32 -8.85
CA ILE A 107 5.75 -2.70 -7.71
C ILE A 107 6.44 -3.09 -6.41
N ARG A 108 6.44 -2.17 -5.45
CA ARG A 108 6.83 -2.41 -4.06
C ARG A 108 5.58 -2.41 -3.21
N VAL A 109 5.44 -3.42 -2.37
CA VAL A 109 4.37 -3.50 -1.37
C VAL A 109 5.00 -3.65 0.00
N ASP A 110 4.58 -2.83 0.96
CA ASP A 110 5.18 -2.81 2.29
C ASP A 110 4.14 -2.42 3.35
N HIS A 111 4.35 -2.87 4.57
CA HIS A 111 3.50 -2.50 5.70
C HIS A 111 3.74 -1.06 6.12
N VAL A 112 2.69 -0.37 6.57
CA VAL A 112 2.79 1.00 7.09
C VAL A 112 2.21 1.05 8.49
N SER A 113 2.94 1.54 9.48
CA SER A 113 2.48 1.50 10.88
C SER A 113 1.52 2.64 11.24
N LYS A 114 1.63 3.79 10.58
CA LYS A 114 0.88 5.01 10.93
C LYS A 114 0.50 5.73 9.64
N TYR A 115 -0.50 5.20 8.95
CA TYR A 115 -1.14 5.90 7.84
C TYR A 115 -2.49 6.47 8.30
N LYS A 116 -2.75 7.71 7.91
CA LYS A 116 -4.08 8.32 7.97
C LYS A 116 -4.30 8.97 6.62
N LYS A 117 -5.39 8.62 5.95
CA LYS A 117 -5.84 9.33 4.75
C LYS A 117 -6.07 10.78 5.17
N LEU A 118 -5.37 11.70 4.51
CA LEU A 118 -5.70 13.11 4.62
C LEU A 118 -7.00 13.26 3.83
N GLU A 119 -8.10 13.54 4.51
CA GLU A 119 -9.32 13.99 3.84
C GLU A 119 -8.93 15.24 3.04
N GLU A 120 -9.18 15.20 1.73
CA GLU A 120 -9.12 16.43 0.95
C GLU A 120 -10.29 17.28 1.46
N GLU A 121 -9.99 18.39 2.15
CA GLU A 121 -11.04 19.34 2.52
C GLU A 121 -11.68 19.81 1.22
N ASP A 122 -12.96 19.54 1.04
CA ASP A 122 -13.72 20.05 -0.10
C ASP A 122 -13.48 21.56 -0.24
N GLU A 123 -13.46 22.08 -1.47
CA GLU A 123 -13.25 23.52 -1.71
C GLU A 123 -14.22 24.37 -0.89
N GLU A 124 -15.46 23.90 -0.71
CA GLU A 124 -16.50 24.52 0.10
C GLU A 124 -16.13 24.63 1.59
N THR A 125 -15.45 23.61 2.13
CA THR A 125 -14.97 23.58 3.52
C THR A 125 -13.74 24.47 3.69
N THR A 126 -12.88 24.51 2.68
CA THR A 126 -11.69 25.38 2.64
C THR A 126 -12.08 26.85 2.54
N GLN A 127 -13.16 27.17 1.81
CA GLN A 127 -13.65 28.53 1.59
C GLN A 127 -14.29 29.11 2.85
N LYS A 128 -15.12 28.32 3.56
CA LYS A 128 -15.73 28.72 4.85
C LYS A 128 -14.68 29.08 5.91
N LYS A 129 -13.58 28.32 6.02
CA LYS A 129 -12.48 28.62 6.96
C LYS A 129 -11.67 29.89 6.63
N ARG A 130 -11.74 30.39 5.39
CA ARG A 130 -11.06 31.64 4.99
C ARG A 130 -11.94 32.87 5.21
N GLU A 131 -13.24 32.67 5.37
CA GLU A 131 -14.24 33.72 5.57
C GLU A 131 -14.57 33.94 7.07
N GLU A 132 -14.17 33.01 7.94
CA GLU A 132 -14.12 33.15 9.42
C GLU A 132 -12.80 33.76 9.90
#